data_AF-A0A7X9D975-F1
#
_entry.id   AF-A0A7X9D975-F1
#
_cell.length_a   1.000
_cell.length_b   1.000
_cell.length_c   1.000
_cell.angle_alpha   90.00
_cell.angle_beta   90.00
_cell.angle_gamma   90.00
#
_symmetry.space_group_name_H-M   'P 1'
#
loop_
_entity.id
_entity.type
_entity.pdbx_description
1 polymer ?
#
loop_
_entity_poly.entity_id
_entity_poly.type
_entity_poly.pdbx_seq_one_letter_code
_entity_poly.pdbx_strand_id
1 'polypeptide(L)'
;YRTHITPVYKSGNVWFTADKDGETLYAFYVPPASETGKANSVFIEWKGNIPRKGSSMVLLKTGQKVKWKQTGNTIRVYPPKDVLKKNEILVFSFKNNNR
;
A
#
# COMPACT_ATOMS: atom_id res chain seq x y z
N TYR A 1 16.95 25.17 11.73
CA TYR A 1 16.51 24.33 10.59
C TYR A 1 16.00 23.01 11.13
N ARG A 2 14.70 22.71 10.99
CA ARG A 2 14.06 21.43 11.40
C ARG A 2 13.78 20.62 10.13
N THR A 3 14.73 19.80 9.71
CA THR A 3 14.51 18.79 8.65
C THR A 3 13.69 17.65 9.26
N HIS A 4 12.36 17.73 9.12
CA HIS A 4 11.50 16.59 9.42
C HIS A 4 11.79 15.50 8.38
N ILE A 5 12.26 14.35 8.85
CA ILE A 5 12.53 13.17 8.04
C ILE A 5 11.21 12.82 7.33
N THR A 6 11.23 12.79 5.99
CA THR A 6 10.05 12.59 5.16
C THR A 6 9.32 11.30 5.58
N PRO A 7 7.99 11.31 5.84
CA PRO A 7 7.23 10.08 5.93
C PRO A 7 7.47 9.30 4.64
N VAL A 8 7.81 8.01 4.74
CA VAL A 8 8.31 7.18 3.63
C VAL A 8 7.41 7.33 2.39
N TYR A 9 7.81 8.19 1.44
CA TYR A 9 6.96 8.62 0.32
C TYR A 9 6.89 7.57 -0.78
N LYS A 10 7.91 6.71 -0.87
CA LYS A 10 8.01 5.63 -1.84
C LYS A 10 8.68 4.41 -1.21
N SER A 11 8.16 3.23 -1.52
CA SER A 11 8.77 1.95 -1.15
C SER A 11 8.67 1.00 -2.35
N GLY A 12 9.79 0.79 -3.04
CA GLY A 12 9.81 0.02 -4.28
C GLY A 12 8.89 0.62 -5.34
N ASN A 13 7.87 -0.16 -5.74
CA ASN A 13 6.85 0.21 -6.72
C ASN A 13 5.57 0.79 -6.08
N VAL A 14 5.59 1.06 -4.78
CA VAL A 14 4.48 1.65 -4.04
C VAL A 14 4.77 3.13 -3.75
N TRP A 15 3.84 3.99 -4.12
CA TRP A 15 3.87 5.42 -3.84
C TRP A 15 2.82 5.75 -2.79
N PHE A 16 3.14 6.61 -1.83
CA PHE A 16 2.24 6.95 -0.75
C PHE A 16 1.81 8.41 -0.84
N THR A 17 0.53 8.65 -0.63
CA THR A 17 -0.02 10.00 -0.43
C THR A 17 -0.88 9.99 0.84
N ALA A 18 -1.03 11.15 1.46
CA ALA A 18 -1.84 11.32 2.66
C ALA A 18 -2.95 12.33 2.38
N ASP A 19 -4.08 12.15 3.04
CA ASP A 19 -5.10 13.19 3.13
C ASP A 19 -4.59 14.41 3.91
N LYS A 20 -5.25 15.56 3.78
CA LYS A 20 -4.88 16.83 4.42
C LYS A 20 -4.69 16.69 5.93
N ASP A 21 -5.50 15.85 6.58
CA ASP A 21 -5.44 15.61 8.02
C ASP A 21 -4.41 14.53 8.42
N GLY A 22 -3.79 13.86 7.44
CA GLY A 22 -2.81 12.79 7.67
C GLY A 22 -3.37 11.51 8.31
N GLU A 23 -4.69 11.47 8.57
CA GLU A 23 -5.37 10.30 9.13
C GLU A 23 -5.51 9.16 8.12
N THR A 24 -5.75 9.49 6.85
CA THR A 24 -5.92 8.51 5.78
C THR A 24 -4.71 8.54 4.87
N LEU A 25 -4.11 7.38 4.66
CA LEU A 25 -3.03 7.16 3.69
C LEU A 25 -3.56 6.38 2.50
N TYR A 26 -3.02 6.71 1.33
CA TYR A 26 -3.26 6.03 0.08
C TYR A 26 -1.94 5.46 -0.45
N ALA A 27 -1.92 4.17 -0.72
CA ALA A 27 -0.80 3.46 -1.35
C ALA A 27 -1.15 3.12 -2.79
N PHE A 28 -0.39 3.67 -3.73
CA PHE A 28 -0.47 3.42 -5.16
C PHE A 28 0.59 2.39 -5.54
N TYR A 29 0.17 1.17 -5.84
CA TYR A 29 1.04 0.14 -6.39
C TYR A 29 1.00 0.21 -7.91
N VAL A 30 2.16 0.51 -8.50
CA VAL A 30 2.36 0.49 -9.95
C VAL A 30 3.01 -0.83 -10.33
N PRO A 31 2.31 -1.76 -10.99
CA PRO A 31 2.92 -3.01 -11.39
C PRO A 31 4.09 -2.76 -12.37
N PRO A 32 5.21 -3.50 -12.25
CA PRO A 32 6.35 -3.32 -13.14
C PRO A 32 5.95 -3.60 -14.59
N ALA A 33 6.44 -2.77 -15.52
CA ALA A 33 6.10 -2.88 -16.94
C ALA A 33 6.56 -4.21 -17.57
N SER A 34 7.66 -4.79 -17.07
CA SER A 34 8.26 -6.03 -17.58
C SER A 34 7.45 -7.28 -17.22
N GLU A 35 7.16 -8.12 -18.21
CA GLU A 35 6.49 -9.43 -18.06
C GLU A 35 7.20 -10.36 -17.07
N THR A 36 8.50 -10.18 -16.86
CA THR A 36 9.32 -10.96 -15.92
C THR A 36 8.99 -10.72 -14.44
N GLY A 37 8.22 -9.69 -14.11
CA GLY A 37 7.75 -9.42 -12.74
C GLY A 37 6.29 -9.76 -12.48
N LYS A 38 5.53 -10.20 -13.50
CA LYS A 38 4.05 -10.14 -13.49
C LYS A 38 3.28 -11.36 -12.97
N ALA A 39 3.90 -12.52 -12.70
CA ALA A 39 3.08 -13.72 -12.51
C ALA A 39 2.91 -14.23 -11.06
N ASN A 40 3.85 -13.98 -10.15
CA ASN A 40 3.96 -14.81 -8.93
C ASN A 40 3.91 -14.07 -7.59
N SER A 41 3.75 -12.74 -7.58
CA SER A 41 3.58 -12.03 -6.32
C SER A 41 2.13 -12.16 -5.84
N VAL A 42 1.89 -13.16 -4.98
CA VAL A 42 0.61 -13.37 -4.28
C VAL A 42 0.27 -12.19 -3.35
N PHE A 43 1.27 -11.36 -3.06
CA PHE A 43 1.16 -10.21 -2.18
C PHE A 43 2.00 -9.03 -2.69
N ILE A 44 1.57 -7.82 -2.34
CA ILE A 44 2.33 -6.58 -2.50
C ILE A 44 3.01 -6.29 -1.17
N GLU A 45 4.29 -5.98 -1.18
CA GLU A 45 5.01 -5.59 0.03
C GLU A 45 5.58 -4.19 -0.03
N TRP A 46 5.55 -3.50 1.10
CA TRP A 46 6.20 -2.21 1.28
C TRP A 46 6.69 -2.03 2.70
N LYS A 47 7.67 -1.14 2.89
CA LYS A 47 8.25 -0.80 4.20
C LYS A 47 7.74 0.55 4.68
N GLY A 48 7.45 0.66 5.98
CA GLY A 48 6.87 1.86 6.59
C GLY A 48 5.36 1.99 6.32
N ASN A 49 4.78 3.14 6.67
CA ASN A 49 3.35 3.45 6.50
C ASN A 49 2.44 2.31 6.97
N ILE A 50 2.63 1.95 8.24
CA ILE A 50 1.95 0.84 8.89
C ILE A 50 0.51 1.26 9.18
N PRO A 51 -0.50 0.54 8.67
CA PRO A 51 -1.89 0.83 9.02
C PRO A 51 -2.09 0.73 10.52
N ARG A 52 -2.96 1.58 11.06
CA ARG A 52 -3.35 1.53 12.47
C ARG A 52 -3.81 0.11 12.82
N LYS A 53 -3.35 -0.43 13.96
CA LYS A 53 -3.76 -1.75 14.44
C LYS A 53 -5.29 -1.85 14.46
N GLY A 54 -5.84 -2.89 13.83
CA GLY A 54 -7.28 -3.09 13.69
C GLY A 54 -7.94 -2.32 12.54
N SER A 55 -7.20 -1.51 11.78
CA SER A 55 -7.74 -0.85 10.59
C SER A 55 -7.93 -1.84 9.45
N SER A 56 -9.05 -1.69 8.74
CA SER A 56 -9.21 -2.31 7.43
C SER A 56 -8.38 -1.57 6.39
N MET A 57 -7.89 -2.30 5.39
CA MET A 57 -7.33 -1.73 4.18
C MET A 57 -8.32 -1.98 3.04
N VAL A 58 -8.63 -0.95 2.27
CA VAL A 58 -9.66 -0.99 1.23
C VAL A 58 -9.02 -0.72 -0.11
N LEU A 59 -9.27 -1.61 -1.08
CA LEU A 59 -8.92 -1.38 -2.48
C LEU A 59 -9.92 -0.39 -3.08
N LEU A 60 -9.49 0.83 -3.42
CA LEU A 60 -10.40 1.89 -3.86
C LEU A 60 -11.15 1.54 -5.14
N LYS A 61 -10.50 0.84 -6.08
CA LYS A 61 -11.10 0.48 -7.37
C LYS A 61 -12.35 -0.38 -7.22
N THR A 62 -12.37 -1.29 -6.24
CA THR A 62 -13.47 -2.24 -6.04
C THR A 62 -14.27 -1.97 -4.77
N GLY A 63 -13.79 -1.09 -3.89
CA GLY A 63 -14.33 -0.90 -2.54
C GLY A 63 -14.13 -2.10 -1.61
N GLN A 64 -13.44 -3.16 -2.05
CA GLN A 64 -13.30 -4.38 -1.26
C GLN A 64 -12.22 -4.24 -0.20
N LYS A 65 -12.49 -4.79 0.98
CA LYS A 65 -11.49 -4.93 2.04
C LYS A 65 -10.49 -6.01 1.66
N VAL A 66 -9.20 -5.67 1.70
CA VAL A 66 -8.11 -6.59 1.40
C VAL A 66 -7.44 -7.06 2.69
N LYS A 67 -6.98 -8.31 2.68
CA LYS A 67 -6.20 -8.84 3.80
C LYS A 67 -4.80 -8.25 3.75
N TRP A 68 -4.29 -7.86 4.91
CA TRP A 68 -2.91 -7.38 5.04
C TRP A 68 -2.30 -7.94 6.32
N LYS A 69 -0.97 -8.05 6.35
CA LYS A 69 -0.18 -8.49 7.50
C LYS A 69 0.99 -7.55 7.70
N GLN A 70 1.27 -7.22 8.94
CA GLN A 70 2.48 -6.53 9.34
C GLN A 70 3.53 -7.55 9.77
N THR A 71 4.77 -7.39 9.32
CA THR A 71 5.94 -8.15 9.75
C THR A 71 7.04 -7.16 10.06
N GLY A 72 7.23 -6.84 11.34
CA GLY A 72 8.15 -5.79 11.79
C GLY A 72 7.75 -4.42 11.22
N ASN A 73 8.60 -3.86 10.36
CA ASN A 73 8.38 -2.58 9.67
C ASN A 73 7.89 -2.75 8.21
N THR A 74 7.51 -3.97 7.82
CA THR A 74 7.04 -4.29 6.46
C THR A 74 5.56 -4.67 6.49
N ILE A 75 4.80 -4.19 5.52
CA ILE A 75 3.41 -4.54 5.28
C ILE A 75 3.33 -5.42 4.05
N ARG A 76 2.58 -6.52 4.16
CA ARG A 76 2.22 -7.42 3.06
C ARG A 76 0.73 -7.38 2.83
N VAL A 77 0.29 -7.02 1.64
CA VAL A 77 -1.11 -6.93 1.25
C VAL A 77 -1.44 -8.02 0.25
N TYR A 78 -2.57 -8.68 0.45
CA TYR A 78 -3.05 -9.79 -0.36
C TYR A 78 -4.32 -9.35 -1.10
N PRO A 79 -4.19 -8.64 -2.24
CA PRO A 79 -5.33 -8.34 -3.09
C PRO A 79 -5.83 -9.59 -3.83
N PRO A 80 -7.07 -9.59 -4.34
CA PRO A 80 -7.59 -10.67 -5.16
C PRO A 80 -6.72 -10.93 -6.40
N LYS A 81 -6.53 -12.21 -6.76
CA LYS A 81 -5.70 -12.60 -7.91
C LYS A 81 -6.18 -11.98 -9.23
N ASP A 82 -7.48 -11.80 -9.39
CA ASP A 82 -8.09 -11.18 -10.58
C ASP A 82 -7.64 -9.73 -10.79
N VAL A 83 -7.34 -9.03 -9.70
CA VAL A 83 -6.87 -7.64 -9.71
C VAL A 83 -5.38 -7.59 -10.09
N LEU A 84 -4.59 -8.54 -9.61
CA LEU A 84 -3.15 -8.63 -9.93
C LEU A 84 -2.90 -8.98 -11.40
N LYS A 85 -3.76 -9.82 -11.99
CA LYS A 85 -3.63 -10.24 -13.41
C LYS A 85 -3.84 -9.11 -14.42
N LYS A 86 -4.57 -8.06 -14.04
CA LYS A 86 -4.94 -6.98 -14.97
C LYS A 86 -3.80 -6.01 -15.28
N ASN A 87 -2.67 -6.10 -14.56
CA ASN A 87 -1.51 -5.21 -14.73
C ASN A 87 -1.90 -3.72 -14.67
N GLU A 88 -2.85 -3.39 -13.80
CA GLU A 88 -3.35 -2.03 -13.60
C GLU A 88 -2.78 -1.45 -12.30
N ILE A 89 -2.78 -0.12 -12.19
CA ILE A 89 -2.41 0.57 -10.96
C ILE A 89 -3.45 0.25 -9.88
N LEU A 90 -2.98 -0.18 -8.71
CA LEU A 90 -3.83 -0.52 -7.57
C LEU A 90 -3.69 0.54 -6.49
N VAL A 91 -4.82 1.02 -5.98
CA VAL A 91 -4.83 2.05 -4.94
C VAL A 91 -5.48 1.51 -3.68
N PHE A 92 -4.73 1.50 -2.59
CA PHE A 92 -5.18 1.04 -1.28
C PHE A 92 -5.33 2.22 -0.35
N SER A 93 -6.45 2.30 0.35
CA SER A 93 -6.67 3.28 1.42
C SER A 93 -6.63 2.60 2.78
N PHE A 94 -6.00 3.24 3.75
CA PHE A 94 -5.94 2.76 5.13
C PHE A 94 -5.71 3.92 6.10
N LYS A 95 -6.14 3.75 7.35
CA LYS A 95 -5.91 4.75 8.39
C LYS A 95 -4.49 4.65 8.93
N ASN A 96 -3.78 5.76 8.95
CA ASN A 96 -2.50 5.89 9.61
C ASN A 96 -2.70 6.08 11.11
N ASN A 97 -1.75 5.60 11.92
CA ASN A 97 -1.70 5.91 13.34
C ASN A 97 -0.85 7.16 13.56
N ASN A 98 -1.35 8.33 13.17
CA ASN A 98 -0.80 9.60 13.67
C ASN A 98 -1.31 9.81 15.09
N ARG A 99 -0.52 9.38 16.08
CA ARG A 99 -0.64 9.80 17.47
C ARG A 99 0.74 10.08 18.01
#